data_AF-I6LB98-F1
#
_entry.id   AF-I6LB98-F1
#
_cell.length_a   1.000
_cell.length_b   1.000
_cell.length_c   1.000
_cell.angle_alpha   90.00
_cell.angle_beta   90.00
_cell.angle_gamma   90.00
#
_symmetry.space_group_name_H-M   'P 1'
#
loop_
_entity.id
_entity.type
_entity.pdbx_description
1 polymer ?
#
loop_
_entity_poly.entity_id
_entity_poly.type
_entity_poly.pdbx_seq_one_letter_code
_entity_poly.pdbx_strand_id
1 'polypeptide(L)' 'VLFINPGSTHPDLFPINLMLKTVLLTILFLWTRASYPRFRYDQLMHLLWKNFLPITLVMFLWHTSFPIMLSGLPPSG' A
#
# COMPACT_ATOMS: atom_id res chain seq x y z
N VAL A 1 -9.73 -24.74 0.46
CA VAL A 1 -9.16 -24.12 -0.76
C VAL A 1 -10.22 -23.67 -1.79
N LEU A 2 -11.48 -23.45 -1.37
CA LEU A 2 -12.64 -23.26 -2.26
C LEU A 2 -13.29 -21.86 -2.15
N PHE A 3 -12.55 -20.82 -1.73
CA PHE A 3 -13.10 -19.45 -1.62
C PHE A 3 -12.21 -18.35 -2.23
N ILE A 4 -11.12 -18.71 -2.91
CA ILE A 4 -10.25 -17.79 -3.69
C ILE A 4 -10.19 -18.25 -5.16
N ASN A 5 -11.32 -18.74 -5.69
CA ASN A 5 -11.45 -18.80 -7.14
C ASN A 5 -12.14 -17.50 -7.58
N PRO A 6 -11.43 -16.49 -8.10
CA PRO A 6 -12.11 -15.52 -8.94
C PRO A 6 -12.56 -16.33 -10.15
N GLY A 7 -13.84 -16.72 -10.15
CA GLY A 7 -14.47 -17.33 -11.30
C GLY A 7 -14.21 -16.41 -12.49
N SER A 8 -13.37 -16.90 -13.41
CA SER A 8 -13.27 -16.45 -14.79
C SER A 8 -13.48 -14.95 -15.03
N THR A 9 -12.49 -14.13 -14.70
CA THR A 9 -12.25 -12.90 -15.47
C THR A 9 -11.05 -13.18 -16.34
N HIS A 10 -11.26 -13.39 -17.64
CA HIS A 10 -10.31 -13.70 -18.71
C HIS A 10 -8.81 -13.69 -18.28
N PRO A 11 -8.07 -14.82 -18.40
CA PRO A 11 -6.66 -14.90 -17.99
C PRO A 11 -5.77 -13.85 -18.67
N ASP A 12 -6.20 -13.29 -19.80
CA ASP A 12 -5.53 -12.20 -20.52
C ASP A 12 -5.62 -10.84 -19.80
N LEU A 13 -6.66 -10.61 -18.99
CA LEU A 13 -6.89 -9.33 -18.30
C LEU A 13 -6.07 -9.21 -17.01
N PHE A 14 -5.67 -10.33 -16.39
CA PHE A 14 -4.82 -10.33 -15.20
C PHE A 14 -3.44 -9.68 -15.42
N PRO A 15 -2.64 -10.08 -16.43
CA PRO A 15 -1.36 -9.44 -16.70
C PRO A 15 -1.53 -7.98 -17.14
N ILE A 16 -2.60 -7.66 -17.89
CA ILE A 16 -2.94 -6.28 -18.28
C ILE A 16 -3.23 -5.40 -17.06
N ASN A 17 -3.98 -5.87 -16.07
CA ASN A 17 -4.26 -5.13 -14.83
C ASN A 17 -2.98 -4.93 -14.00
N LEU A 18 -2.10 -5.95 -13.95
CA LEU A 18 -0.80 -5.83 -13.29
C LEU A 18 0.09 -4.80 -13.99
N MET A 19 0.23 -4.87 -15.31
CA MET A 19 1.00 -3.92 -16.12
C MET A 19 0.46 -2.49 -16.01
N LEU A 20 -0.87 -2.32 -16.00
CA LEU A 20 -1.49 -1.01 -15.80
C LEU A 20 -1.11 -0.42 -14.44
N LYS A 21 -1.22 -1.22 -13.36
CA LYS A 21 -0.84 -0.79 -12.00
C LYS A 21 0.65 -0.41 -11.92
N THR A 22 1.54 -1.18 -12.53
CA THR A 22 2.99 -0.88 -12.51
C THR A 22 3.33 0.37 -13.33
N VAL A 23 2.70 0.56 -14.49
CA VAL A 23 2.88 1.77 -15.32
C VAL A 23 2.35 3.00 -14.60
N LEU A 24 1.16 2.93 -13.99
CA LEU A 24 0.61 4.01 -13.17
C LEU A 24 1.55 4.36 -12.01
N LEU A 25 2.12 3.36 -11.32
CA LEU A 25 3.07 3.59 -10.24
C LEU A 25 4.37 4.25 -10.74
N THR A 26 4.87 3.82 -11.90
CA THR A 26 6.08 4.36 -12.53
C THR A 26 5.88 5.81 -12.99
N ILE A 27 4.72 6.10 -13.59
CA ILE A 27 4.33 7.46 -13.98
C ILE A 27 4.17 8.33 -12.75
N LEU A 28 3.54 7.84 -11.68
CA LEU A 28 3.41 8.57 -10.41
C LEU A 28 4.79 8.86 -9.80
N PHE A 29 5.72 7.91 -9.86
CA PHE A 29 7.11 8.11 -9.42
C PHE A 29 7.85 9.16 -10.26
N LEU A 30 7.70 9.10 -11.59
CA LEU A 30 8.30 10.10 -12.48
C LEU A 30 7.65 11.49 -12.31
N TRP A 31 6.33 11.53 -12.12
CA TRP A 31 5.53 12.73 -11.90
C TRP A 31 5.87 13.38 -10.56
N THR A 32 6.01 12.60 -9.49
CA THR A 32 6.48 13.11 -8.19
C THR A 32 7.89 13.66 -8.32
N ARG A 33 8.81 12.99 -9.02
CA ARG A 33 10.14 13.57 -9.29
C ARG A 33 10.07 14.89 -10.09
N ALA A 34 9.23 14.95 -11.11
CA ALA A 34 9.07 16.15 -11.96
C ALA A 34 8.38 17.31 -11.21
N SER A 35 7.42 17.01 -10.34
CA SER A 35 6.64 17.97 -9.54
C SER A 35 7.34 18.40 -8.26
N TYR A 36 8.42 17.72 -7.86
CA TYR A 36 9.27 18.09 -6.72
C TYR A 36 10.59 18.71 -7.23
N PRO A 37 10.62 20.01 -7.57
CA PRO A 37 11.76 20.72 -8.19
C PRO A 37 12.97 20.98 -7.24
N ARG A 38 13.26 20.06 -6.30
CA ARG A 38 14.09 20.16 -5.06
C ARG A 38 13.26 20.48 -3.83
N PHE A 39 12.87 19.42 -3.11
CA PHE A 39 12.66 19.51 -1.67
C PHE A 39 14.02 19.34 -0.98
N ARG A 40 14.34 20.21 -0.01
CA ARG A 40 15.51 20.02 0.87
C ARG A 40 15.36 18.70 1.61
N TYR A 41 16.47 17.96 1.74
CA TYR A 41 16.54 16.74 2.56
C TYR A 41 15.98 16.97 3.97
N ASP A 42 16.13 18.19 4.52
CA ASP A 42 15.59 18.60 5.81
C ASP A 42 14.06 18.57 5.88
N GLN A 43 13.37 19.02 4.82
CA GLN A 43 11.92 19.02 4.78
C GLN A 43 11.36 17.61 4.60
N LEU A 44 12.04 16.78 3.78
CA LEU A 44 11.71 15.37 3.64
C LEU A 44 11.94 14.61 4.97
N MET A 45 13.09 14.82 5.61
CA MET A 45 13.42 14.21 6.90
C MET A 45 12.40 14.60 7.96
N HIS A 46 12.06 15.88 8.07
CA HIS A 46 11.10 16.33 9.06
C HIS A 46 9.68 15.81 8.78
N LEU A 47 9.24 15.73 7.51
CA LEU A 47 7.97 15.10 7.14
C LEU A 47 7.99 13.59 7.46
N LEU A 48 9.04 12.88 7.10
CA LEU A 48 9.15 11.44 7.33
C LEU A 48 9.24 11.13 8.83
N TRP A 49 10.07 11.85 9.57
CA TRP A 49 10.22 11.65 11.00
C TRP A 49 8.99 12.07 11.81
N LYS A 50 8.33 13.17 11.46
CA LYS A 50 7.18 13.68 12.23
C LYS A 50 5.84 13.12 11.77
N ASN A 51 5.71 12.73 10.51
CA ASN A 51 4.43 12.25 9.96
C ASN A 51 4.44 10.73 9.75
N PHE A 52 5.52 10.16 9.18
CA PHE A 52 5.57 8.71 8.92
C PHE A 52 5.75 7.87 10.19
N LEU A 53 6.49 8.37 11.18
CA LEU A 53 6.68 7.63 12.43
C LEU A 53 5.38 7.46 13.25
N PRO A 54 4.58 8.51 13.53
CA PRO A 54 3.31 8.32 14.22
C PRO A 54 2.28 7.62 13.34
N ILE A 55 2.25 7.84 12.02
CA ILE A 55 1.29 7.17 11.14
C ILE A 55 1.53 5.65 11.12
N THR A 56 2.80 5.21 11.06
CA THR A 56 3.12 3.78 11.05
C THR A 56 2.78 3.12 12.38
N LEU A 57 3.03 3.81 13.50
CA LEU A 57 2.64 3.33 14.83
C LEU A 57 1.11 3.21 14.97
N VAL A 58 0.36 4.23 14.53
CA VAL A 58 -1.12 4.20 14.55
C VAL A 58 -1.66 3.12 13.62
N MET A 59 -1.12 2.98 12.40
CA MET A 59 -1.51 1.93 11.47
C MET A 59 -1.21 0.53 12.02
N PHE A 60 -0.08 0.35 12.70
CA PHE A 60 0.25 -0.92 13.34
C PHE A 60 -0.69 -1.25 14.51
N LEU A 61 -0.95 -0.28 15.40
CA LEU A 61 -1.92 -0.45 16.48
C LEU A 61 -3.33 -0.70 15.94
N TRP A 62 -3.74 0.00 14.88
CA TRP A 62 -5.03 -0.19 14.24
C TRP A 62 -5.13 -1.56 13.58
N HIS A 63 -4.12 -1.98 12.82
CA HIS A 63 -4.12 -3.27 12.13
C HIS A 63 -4.07 -4.45 13.10
N THR A 64 -3.50 -4.29 14.29
CA THR A 64 -3.56 -5.31 15.34
C THR A 64 -4.90 -5.24 16.09
N SER A 65 -5.40 -4.06 16.42
CA SER A 65 -6.65 -3.89 17.20
C SER A 65 -7.91 -4.22 16.40
N PHE A 66 -7.95 -3.91 15.10
CA PHE A 66 -9.08 -4.18 14.22
C PHE A 66 -9.46 -5.67 14.13
N PRO A 67 -8.52 -6.61 13.89
CA PRO A 67 -8.83 -8.04 13.92
C PRO A 67 -9.11 -8.57 15.34
N ILE A 68 -8.50 -7.98 16.37
CA ILE A 68 -8.76 -8.34 17.78
C ILE A 68 -10.20 -7.97 18.16
N MET A 69 -10.67 -6.76 17.80
CA MET A 69 -12.02 -6.28 18.07
C MET A 69 -13.08 -7.03 17.26
N LEU A 70 -12.76 -7.43 16.02
CA LEU A 70 -13.65 -8.22 15.16
C LEU A 70 -13.71 -9.71 15.55
N SER A 71 -12.97 -10.16 16.59
CA SER A 71 -12.83 -11.58 16.97
C SER A 71 -12.40 -12.48 15.79
N GLY A 72 -11.42 -12.03 15.02
CA GLY A 72 -10.77 -12.79 13.96
C GLY A 72 -9.32 -13.10 14.30
N LEU A 73 -9.09 -13.89 15.35
CA LEU A 73 -7.81 -14.61 15.46
C LEU A 73 -7.70 -15.47 14.18
N PRO A 74 -6.68 -15.30 13.33
CA PRO A 74 -6.47 -16.27 12.27
C PRO A 74 -6.34 -17.64 12.95
N PRO A 75 -7.12 -18.66 12.54
CA PRO A 75 -6.99 -19.99 13.12
C PRO A 75 -5.55 -20.45 12.89
N SER A 76 -4.78 -20.50 13.97
CA SER A 76 -3.45 -21.09 14.00
C SER A 76 -3.63 -22.60 14.11
N GLY A 77 -3.73 -23.25 12.95
CA GLY A 77 -3.85 -24.69 12.76
C GLY A 77 -3.59 -25.05 11.31
#